data_AF-A0A839U8Q4-F1
#
_entry.id   AF-A0A839U8Q4-F1
#
_cell.length_a   1.000
_cell.length_b   1.000
_cell.length_c   1.000
_cell.angle_alpha   90.00
_cell.angle_beta   90.00
_cell.angle_gamma   90.00
#
_symmetry.space_group_name_H-M   'P 1'
#
loop_
_entity.id
_entity.type
_entity.pdbx_description
1 polymer ?
#
loop_
_entity_poly.entity_id
_entity_poly.type
_entity_poly.pdbx_seq_one_letter_code
_entity_poly.pdbx_strand_id
1 'polypeptide(L)'
;MTGRTLKFSLGALVAGTVLCGVLAPAQAQDAQKKPNILFIVSDDTGYGDLGPYGGGEGRGMPTPSIDKLASDGMSFFSFYAQPSCTPGRAAMQTGRIPNRSGMTTVAFQGQGGGLPAAEWTLASVLKRGGYHTYFTGKWHLGEADYALPNAQGYDDMKYAGLYHLNAYTYADPTWFPDMPADLRAMFQKVTKGALSGKAGGPVTEEFKINGQYVDTPTIDGKEGVVGIPFFDSYVEKAAIEFLDAASQKPDEPFFINVNFMKVHQPNMPAPEFQLKSLSKSKYADSVVELDTRIGRIMDKLRETGMDRNTLVFYTTDNGAWQDVYPDAGYTPFRGTKGTLREGGNRVPAIAVWPGKIKPDTKNHDVVGGLDLMATFASVAGVPLPDKDREDKPIIFDSYDMSPILLGTGKSERKSWFFFTENELSPGAIRYNNYKFAFNIRGDDGQETGGLAVDSNLGWKGAEKYVATVPQVFDLWQDPQERYDIFMNNFTERTWMGVVMGEELKKIMATYVQYPPRKPQSLTYTGPITLSNYEKFQWVRDSLAKDGVTITLPTGN
;
A
#
# COMPACT_ATOMS: atom_id res chain seq x y z
N MET A 1 -66.87 76.00 -3.97
CA MET A 1 -65.95 74.85 -3.90
C MET A 1 -64.73 75.29 -3.12
N THR A 2 -64.52 74.66 -1.94
CA THR A 2 -63.25 74.40 -1.24
C THR A 2 -62.14 75.46 -1.37
N GLY A 3 -61.72 76.24 -0.36
CA GLY A 3 -61.72 76.08 1.09
C GLY A 3 -60.32 76.38 1.66
N ARG A 4 -60.17 77.54 2.31
CA ARG A 4 -59.43 77.86 3.57
C ARG A 4 -58.20 77.01 3.99
N THR A 5 -57.17 77.50 4.70
CA THR A 5 -56.55 78.79 5.06
C THR A 5 -55.26 78.42 5.84
N LEU A 6 -54.25 79.30 5.77
CA LEU A 6 -53.23 79.66 6.79
C LEU A 6 -52.33 78.61 7.50
N LYS A 7 -51.00 78.87 7.35
CA LYS A 7 -49.94 79.06 8.37
C LYS A 7 -49.93 78.19 9.64
N PHE A 8 -48.78 77.55 9.95
CA PHE A 8 -47.87 77.92 11.05
C PHE A 8 -46.68 76.94 11.15
N SER A 9 -45.57 77.45 11.69
CA SER A 9 -44.27 76.84 12.02
C SER A 9 -44.30 75.90 13.24
N LEU A 10 -43.42 74.89 13.26
CA LEU A 10 -42.90 74.11 14.42
C LEU A 10 -41.62 73.38 13.89
N GLY A 11 -40.49 73.17 14.56
CA GLY A 11 -40.19 72.99 15.99
C GLY A 11 -39.66 71.56 16.23
N ALA A 12 -38.32 71.40 16.28
CA ALA A 12 -37.47 70.37 16.91
C ALA A 12 -37.76 68.85 16.79
N LEU A 13 -36.70 68.06 16.51
CA LEU A 13 -36.32 66.89 17.34
C LEU A 13 -34.89 66.41 17.03
N VAL A 14 -34.00 66.45 18.03
CA VAL A 14 -32.69 65.78 18.03
C VAL A 14 -32.89 64.41 18.69
N ALA A 15 -32.68 63.33 17.95
CA ALA A 15 -32.70 61.96 18.50
C ALA A 15 -31.25 61.47 18.67
N GLY A 16 -30.82 61.34 19.93
CA GLY A 16 -29.55 60.71 20.29
C GLY A 16 -29.61 59.20 20.11
N THR A 17 -28.65 58.64 19.37
CA THR A 17 -28.48 57.20 19.21
C THR A 17 -27.42 56.72 20.21
N VAL A 18 -27.85 55.99 21.24
CA VAL A 18 -26.97 55.26 22.15
C VAL A 18 -26.53 53.98 21.45
N LEU A 19 -25.26 53.92 21.02
CA LEU A 19 -24.63 52.70 20.52
C LEU A 19 -24.21 51.84 21.73
N CYS A 20 -25.03 50.85 22.09
CA CYS A 20 -24.59 49.76 22.96
C CYS A 20 -23.68 48.83 22.16
N GLY A 21 -22.36 48.96 22.34
CA GLY A 21 -21.38 48.02 21.82
C GLY A 21 -21.48 46.69 22.56
N VAL A 22 -22.11 45.69 21.94
CA VAL A 22 -22.04 44.30 22.38
C VAL A 22 -20.68 43.76 21.94
N LEU A 23 -19.74 43.68 22.89
CA LEU A 23 -18.49 42.94 22.71
C LEU A 23 -18.84 41.45 22.63
N ALA A 24 -18.91 40.92 21.41
CA ALA A 24 -18.88 39.48 21.20
C ALA A 24 -17.53 38.93 21.68
N PRO A 25 -17.49 37.85 22.46
CA PRO A 25 -16.23 37.23 22.82
C PRO A 25 -15.57 36.73 21.53
N ALA A 26 -14.35 37.19 21.27
CA ALA A 26 -13.50 36.63 20.24
C ALA A 26 -13.30 35.15 20.57
N GLN A 27 -13.96 34.26 19.83
CA GLN A 27 -13.52 32.88 19.74
C GLN A 27 -12.09 32.95 19.21
N ALA A 28 -11.12 32.59 20.04
CA ALA A 28 -9.81 32.22 19.56
C ALA A 28 -10.04 31.17 18.47
N GLN A 29 -9.71 31.51 17.23
CA GLN A 29 -9.49 30.49 16.21
C GLN A 29 -8.33 29.67 16.74
N ASP A 30 -8.62 28.53 17.38
CA ASP A 30 -7.62 27.49 17.56
C ASP A 30 -7.03 27.26 16.17
N ALA A 31 -5.77 27.64 15.98
CA ALA A 31 -5.04 27.30 14.79
C ALA A 31 -5.19 25.79 14.62
N GLN A 32 -5.89 25.37 13.55
CA GLN A 32 -6.28 23.98 13.40
C GLN A 32 -5.02 23.11 13.40
N LYS A 33 -4.79 22.42 14.51
CA LYS A 33 -3.61 21.60 14.73
C LYS A 33 -3.55 20.54 13.64
N LYS A 34 -2.38 20.41 13.00
CA LYS A 34 -2.17 19.36 11.99
C LYS A 34 -2.39 18.00 12.65
N PRO A 35 -3.12 17.09 12.01
CA PRO A 35 -3.38 15.78 12.58
C PRO A 35 -2.15 14.89 12.47
N ASN A 36 -2.00 14.00 13.43
CA ASN A 36 -1.04 12.91 13.34
C ASN A 36 -1.56 11.83 12.38
N ILE A 37 -0.65 11.04 11.83
CA ILE A 37 -0.98 9.92 10.94
C ILE A 37 -0.26 8.67 11.45
N LEU A 38 -1.04 7.63 11.75
CA LEU A 38 -0.55 6.28 12.04
C LEU A 38 -1.01 5.35 10.92
N PHE A 39 -0.06 4.92 10.10
CA PHE A 39 -0.30 4.00 9.00
C PHE A 39 0.20 2.61 9.38
N ILE A 40 -0.66 1.60 9.29
CA ILE A 40 -0.37 0.21 9.64
C ILE A 40 -0.57 -0.66 8.39
N VAL A 41 0.43 -1.45 8.06
CA VAL A 41 0.42 -2.36 6.91
C VAL A 41 0.76 -3.77 7.36
N SER A 42 -0.07 -4.74 6.99
CA SER A 42 0.26 -6.17 7.07
C SER A 42 0.71 -6.71 5.71
N ASP A 43 1.13 -7.98 5.67
CA ASP A 43 1.80 -8.60 4.52
C ASP A 43 1.06 -9.88 4.12
N ASP A 44 0.55 -9.94 2.88
CA ASP A 44 -0.23 -11.09 2.36
C ASP A 44 -1.57 -11.37 3.07
N THR A 45 -2.13 -10.41 3.83
CA THR A 45 -3.43 -10.60 4.50
C THR A 45 -4.56 -10.76 3.47
N GLY A 46 -5.30 -11.84 3.55
CA GLY A 46 -6.45 -12.10 2.71
C GLY A 46 -7.66 -11.25 3.06
N TYR A 47 -8.48 -10.94 2.05
CA TYR A 47 -9.74 -10.23 2.26
C TYR A 47 -10.66 -10.98 3.22
N GLY A 48 -10.71 -12.31 3.15
CA GLY A 48 -11.55 -13.14 4.00
C GLY A 48 -10.86 -13.66 5.26
N ASP A 49 -9.82 -13.00 5.77
CA ASP A 49 -9.10 -13.40 6.99
C ASP A 49 -9.48 -12.60 8.24
N LEU A 50 -10.19 -11.47 8.08
CA LEU A 50 -10.47 -10.54 9.16
C LEU A 50 -11.98 -10.50 9.46
N GLY A 51 -12.35 -10.34 10.73
CA GLY A 51 -13.76 -10.30 11.15
C GLY A 51 -14.65 -9.33 10.37
N PRO A 52 -14.25 -8.07 10.10
CA PRO A 52 -15.09 -7.10 9.38
C PRO A 52 -15.38 -7.50 7.92
N TYR A 53 -14.58 -8.42 7.39
CA TYR A 53 -14.65 -8.90 6.02
C TYR A 53 -15.15 -10.35 5.90
N GLY A 54 -15.65 -10.89 7.01
CA GLY A 54 -16.28 -12.20 7.05
C GLY A 54 -15.34 -13.35 7.42
N GLY A 55 -14.15 -13.08 8.02
CA GLY A 55 -13.24 -14.17 8.35
C GLY A 55 -12.33 -14.11 9.57
N GLY A 56 -12.78 -13.56 10.70
CA GLY A 56 -12.10 -13.69 12.00
C GLY A 56 -12.45 -14.99 12.74
N GLU A 57 -13.27 -14.91 13.80
CA GLU A 57 -13.67 -16.08 14.61
C GLU A 57 -14.31 -17.20 13.77
N GLY A 58 -15.14 -16.85 12.77
CA GLY A 58 -15.78 -17.82 11.87
C GLY A 58 -14.82 -18.63 10.98
N ARG A 59 -13.56 -18.18 10.86
CA ARG A 59 -12.46 -18.88 10.18
C ARG A 59 -11.48 -19.52 11.15
N GLY A 60 -11.79 -19.46 12.44
CA GLY A 60 -11.00 -19.99 13.52
C GLY A 60 -9.81 -19.11 13.91
N MET A 61 -9.85 -17.81 13.60
CA MET A 61 -8.80 -16.84 13.95
C MET A 61 -9.43 -15.51 14.40
N PRO A 62 -9.93 -15.41 15.65
CA PRO A 62 -10.55 -14.18 16.14
C PRO A 62 -9.64 -12.96 16.00
N THR A 63 -10.19 -11.85 15.52
CA THR A 63 -9.50 -10.57 15.29
C THR A 63 -10.17 -9.41 16.04
N PRO A 64 -10.35 -9.49 17.37
CA PRO A 64 -11.17 -8.54 18.13
C PRO A 64 -10.65 -7.09 18.04
N SER A 65 -9.34 -6.88 17.88
CA SER A 65 -8.76 -5.54 17.80
C SER A 65 -9.08 -4.87 16.45
N ILE A 66 -8.99 -5.63 15.37
CA ILE A 66 -9.37 -5.19 14.02
C ILE A 66 -10.89 -5.04 13.89
N ASP A 67 -11.67 -5.92 14.53
CA ASP A 67 -13.12 -5.78 14.63
C ASP A 67 -13.49 -4.45 15.28
N LYS A 68 -12.76 -4.08 16.35
CA LYS A 68 -12.92 -2.79 17.01
C LYS A 68 -12.49 -1.61 16.12
N LEU A 69 -11.41 -1.72 15.36
CA LEU A 69 -11.02 -0.70 14.38
C LEU A 69 -12.16 -0.43 13.39
N ALA A 70 -12.79 -1.49 12.88
CA ALA A 70 -13.93 -1.35 11.97
C ALA A 70 -15.14 -0.70 12.64
N SER A 71 -15.47 -1.08 13.88
CA SER A 71 -16.59 -0.47 14.62
C SER A 71 -16.35 1.00 14.95
N ASP A 72 -15.09 1.37 15.24
CA ASP A 72 -14.72 2.74 15.59
C ASP A 72 -14.57 3.66 14.37
N GLY A 73 -14.55 3.11 13.14
CA GLY A 73 -14.20 3.87 11.94
C GLY A 73 -14.96 3.46 10.69
N MET A 74 -14.24 3.43 9.56
CA MET A 74 -14.76 3.14 8.24
C MET A 74 -14.05 1.93 7.63
N SER A 75 -14.81 0.95 7.16
CA SER A 75 -14.31 -0.21 6.40
C SER A 75 -14.55 -0.02 4.90
N PHE A 76 -13.57 -0.39 4.08
CA PHE A 76 -13.63 -0.25 2.61
C PHE A 76 -13.78 -1.60 1.91
N PHE A 77 -14.81 -1.74 1.08
CA PHE A 77 -15.13 -3.00 0.37
C PHE A 77 -14.69 -3.00 -1.10
N SER A 78 -14.11 -1.90 -1.58
CA SER A 78 -13.53 -1.75 -2.92
C SER A 78 -12.20 -1.02 -2.85
N PHE A 79 -11.37 -1.41 -1.88
CA PHE A 79 -10.01 -0.94 -1.72
C PHE A 79 -9.03 -1.86 -2.45
N TYR A 80 -8.14 -1.27 -3.25
CA TYR A 80 -7.22 -2.01 -4.11
C TYR A 80 -5.75 -1.76 -3.76
N ALA A 81 -4.99 -2.85 -3.75
CA ALA A 81 -3.55 -2.87 -3.69
C ALA A 81 -2.96 -3.20 -5.07
N GLN A 82 -1.75 -3.74 -5.09
CA GLN A 82 -1.03 -4.15 -6.29
C GLN A 82 -0.77 -5.66 -6.24
N PRO A 83 -0.32 -6.32 -7.33
CA PRO A 83 -0.25 -7.78 -7.36
C PRO A 83 0.73 -8.42 -6.35
N SER A 84 1.72 -7.71 -5.82
CA SER A 84 2.71 -8.29 -4.89
C SER A 84 3.35 -7.25 -3.97
N CYS A 85 4.18 -7.69 -3.03
CA CYS A 85 4.63 -6.86 -1.91
C CYS A 85 5.37 -5.59 -2.35
N THR A 86 6.39 -5.75 -3.21
CA THR A 86 7.22 -4.62 -3.70
C THR A 86 6.40 -3.59 -4.48
N PRO A 87 5.61 -3.96 -5.53
CA PRO A 87 4.74 -3.00 -6.20
C PRO A 87 3.67 -2.42 -5.27
N GLY A 88 3.10 -3.19 -4.35
CA GLY A 88 2.11 -2.73 -3.37
C GLY A 88 2.66 -1.64 -2.46
N ARG A 89 3.80 -1.92 -1.83
CA ARG A 89 4.49 -0.96 -0.97
C ARG A 89 4.98 0.26 -1.75
N ALA A 90 5.45 0.08 -2.98
CA ALA A 90 5.87 1.19 -3.83
C ALA A 90 4.70 2.10 -4.16
N ALA A 91 3.54 1.54 -4.52
CA ALA A 91 2.34 2.30 -4.82
C ALA A 91 1.81 3.05 -3.59
N MET A 92 1.78 2.40 -2.42
CA MET A 92 1.41 3.05 -1.16
C MET A 92 2.35 4.19 -0.80
N GLN A 93 3.67 3.98 -0.92
CA GLN A 93 4.65 5.02 -0.60
C GLN A 93 4.62 6.17 -1.60
N THR A 94 4.45 5.91 -2.89
CA THR A 94 4.65 6.93 -3.94
C THR A 94 3.38 7.56 -4.49
N GLY A 95 2.22 6.95 -4.23
CA GLY A 95 0.97 7.35 -4.87
C GLY A 95 0.97 7.19 -6.39
N ARG A 96 1.86 6.35 -6.92
CA ARG A 96 2.08 6.12 -8.34
C ARG A 96 1.93 4.65 -8.66
N ILE A 97 1.45 4.37 -9.86
CA ILE A 97 1.43 3.02 -10.42
C ILE A 97 2.87 2.47 -10.43
N PRO A 98 3.13 1.22 -9.99
CA PRO A 98 4.47 0.68 -9.84
C PRO A 98 5.34 0.76 -11.09
N ASN A 99 4.72 0.67 -12.27
CA ASN A 99 5.39 0.85 -13.56
C ASN A 99 6.14 2.16 -13.64
N ARG A 100 5.60 3.25 -13.08
CA ARG A 100 6.24 4.57 -13.14
C ARG A 100 7.51 4.64 -12.31
N SER A 101 7.54 4.00 -11.14
CA SER A 101 8.71 3.95 -10.27
C SER A 101 9.72 2.87 -10.67
N GLY A 102 9.30 1.92 -11.51
CA GLY A 102 10.09 0.75 -11.90
C GLY A 102 10.05 -0.39 -10.87
N MET A 103 9.27 -0.25 -9.80
CA MET A 103 9.16 -1.24 -8.72
C MET A 103 8.10 -2.32 -9.04
N THR A 104 8.22 -2.98 -10.19
CA THR A 104 7.13 -3.80 -10.74
C THR A 104 7.13 -5.27 -10.30
N THR A 105 8.24 -5.79 -9.78
CA THR A 105 8.32 -7.14 -9.19
C THR A 105 9.23 -7.18 -7.97
N VAL A 106 9.26 -8.33 -7.29
CA VAL A 106 10.08 -8.59 -6.11
C VAL A 106 11.56 -8.68 -6.50
N ALA A 107 12.38 -7.82 -5.90
CA ALA A 107 13.84 -7.93 -6.01
C ALA A 107 14.37 -8.98 -5.03
N PHE A 108 15.27 -9.82 -5.51
CA PHE A 108 15.96 -10.82 -4.68
C PHE A 108 17.15 -10.18 -3.93
N GLN A 109 17.53 -10.72 -2.77
CA GLN A 109 18.63 -10.14 -1.98
C GLN A 109 19.94 -10.15 -2.79
N GLY A 110 20.66 -9.04 -2.78
CA GLY A 110 21.91 -8.91 -3.54
C GLY A 110 21.73 -8.60 -5.03
N GLN A 111 20.51 -8.55 -5.58
CA GLN A 111 20.30 -8.14 -6.98
C GLN A 111 20.52 -6.65 -7.22
N GLY A 112 20.53 -5.84 -6.15
CA GLY A 112 20.56 -4.39 -6.25
C GLY A 112 19.23 -3.79 -6.68
N GLY A 113 19.26 -2.52 -7.10
CA GLY A 113 18.06 -1.74 -7.36
C GLY A 113 17.33 -1.32 -6.07
N GLY A 114 16.24 -0.58 -6.24
CA GLY A 114 15.43 -0.08 -5.14
C GLY A 114 14.65 1.15 -5.55
N LEU A 115 13.78 1.64 -4.66
CA LEU A 115 12.98 2.82 -4.92
C LEU A 115 13.92 3.98 -5.34
N PRO A 116 13.77 4.53 -6.55
CA PRO A 116 14.68 5.56 -7.03
C PRO A 116 14.67 6.78 -6.12
N ALA A 117 15.83 7.38 -5.86
CA ALA A 117 15.97 8.55 -4.98
C ALA A 117 15.11 9.76 -5.43
N ALA A 118 14.82 9.83 -6.72
CA ALA A 118 13.97 10.83 -7.33
C ALA A 118 12.49 10.73 -6.93
N GLU A 119 11.99 9.56 -6.50
CA GLU A 119 10.59 9.37 -6.13
C GLU A 119 10.24 10.10 -4.82
N TRP A 120 9.00 10.61 -4.77
CA TRP A 120 8.40 11.12 -3.55
C TRP A 120 7.73 9.98 -2.80
N THR A 121 8.06 9.81 -1.52
CA THR A 121 7.35 8.94 -0.58
C THR A 121 6.36 9.73 0.29
N LEU A 122 5.40 9.03 0.92
CA LEU A 122 4.51 9.58 1.96
C LEU A 122 5.31 10.41 2.97
N ALA A 123 6.40 9.85 3.50
CA ALA A 123 7.26 10.54 4.47
C ALA A 123 7.89 11.81 3.89
N SER A 124 8.50 11.73 2.70
CA SER A 124 9.16 12.89 2.09
C SER A 124 8.18 14.03 1.77
N VAL A 125 6.93 13.72 1.42
CA VAL A 125 5.86 14.71 1.22
C VAL A 125 5.42 15.30 2.56
N LEU A 126 5.09 14.47 3.55
CA LEU A 126 4.64 14.92 4.87
C LEU A 126 5.71 15.73 5.62
N LYS A 127 6.99 15.42 5.41
CA LYS A 127 8.12 16.19 5.94
C LYS A 127 8.11 17.65 5.48
N ARG A 128 7.63 17.95 4.26
CA ARG A 128 7.41 19.35 3.79
C ARG A 128 6.33 20.07 4.60
N GLY A 129 5.42 19.32 5.21
CA GLY A 129 4.42 19.79 6.16
C GLY A 129 4.93 19.93 7.59
N GLY A 130 6.21 19.68 7.87
CA GLY A 130 6.78 19.74 9.22
C GLY A 130 6.46 18.53 10.08
N TYR A 131 6.13 17.39 9.48
CA TYR A 131 5.88 16.15 10.21
C TYR A 131 7.21 15.51 10.67
N HIS A 132 7.21 14.98 11.89
CA HIS A 132 8.20 14.00 12.31
C HIS A 132 7.84 12.63 11.73
N THR A 133 8.75 12.04 10.95
CA THR A 133 8.46 10.84 10.14
C THR A 133 9.21 9.61 10.63
N TYR A 134 8.48 8.52 10.89
CA TYR A 134 9.01 7.31 11.50
C TYR A 134 8.61 6.04 10.74
N PHE A 135 9.54 5.11 10.57
CA PHE A 135 9.31 3.82 9.93
C PHE A 135 9.73 2.65 10.81
N THR A 136 8.92 1.59 10.86
CA THR A 136 9.32 0.31 11.48
C THR A 136 8.76 -0.91 10.73
N GLY A 137 9.52 -2.00 10.69
CA GLY A 137 9.12 -3.27 10.07
C GLY A 137 9.48 -3.41 8.60
N LYS A 138 8.65 -4.09 7.80
CA LYS A 138 9.00 -4.49 6.41
C LYS A 138 9.01 -3.33 5.41
N TRP A 139 10.16 -3.02 4.85
CA TRP A 139 10.35 -2.01 3.81
C TRP A 139 10.11 -2.56 2.40
N HIS A 140 10.95 -3.50 1.96
CA HIS A 140 10.83 -4.21 0.67
C HIS A 140 10.87 -3.33 -0.60
N LEU A 141 11.54 -2.17 -0.50
CA LEU A 141 11.74 -1.23 -1.61
C LEU A 141 13.23 -0.99 -1.91
N GLY A 142 14.07 -2.00 -1.69
CA GLY A 142 15.50 -1.98 -2.01
C GLY A 142 16.41 -1.92 -0.79
N GLU A 143 17.66 -2.35 -1.02
CA GLU A 143 18.69 -2.50 0.01
C GLU A 143 19.87 -1.53 -0.15
N ALA A 144 19.92 -0.80 -1.27
CA ALA A 144 20.89 0.25 -1.52
C ALA A 144 20.64 1.45 -0.60
N ASP A 145 21.69 2.15 -0.20
CA ASP A 145 21.61 3.23 0.79
C ASP A 145 20.61 4.33 0.40
N TYR A 146 20.53 4.67 -0.89
CA TYR A 146 19.57 5.66 -1.40
C TYR A 146 18.10 5.21 -1.32
N ALA A 147 17.87 3.90 -1.22
CA ALA A 147 16.55 3.28 -1.24
C ALA A 147 16.02 2.97 0.16
N LEU A 148 16.85 3.06 1.21
CA LEU A 148 16.44 2.81 2.60
C LEU A 148 15.44 3.87 3.10
N PRO A 149 14.57 3.55 4.08
CA PRO A 149 13.58 4.51 4.60
C PRO A 149 14.17 5.86 5.01
N ASN A 150 15.35 5.86 5.68
CA ASN A 150 16.02 7.08 6.14
C ASN A 150 16.55 7.99 5.00
N ALA A 151 16.78 7.43 3.81
CA ALA A 151 17.10 8.19 2.59
C ALA A 151 15.84 8.59 1.80
N GLN A 152 14.72 7.93 2.09
CA GLN A 152 13.44 8.07 1.43
C GLN A 152 12.43 8.87 2.28
N GLY A 153 12.93 9.84 3.06
CA GLY A 153 12.12 10.86 3.71
C GLY A 153 11.80 10.61 5.18
N TYR A 154 12.00 9.41 5.70
CA TYR A 154 11.79 9.13 7.12
C TYR A 154 12.92 9.70 7.98
N ASP A 155 12.61 10.44 9.05
CA ASP A 155 13.58 10.96 10.02
C ASP A 155 14.24 9.83 10.81
N ASP A 156 13.43 8.84 11.17
CA ASP A 156 13.82 7.67 11.94
C ASP A 156 13.33 6.40 11.25
N MET A 157 14.21 5.42 11.13
CA MET A 157 13.84 4.04 10.82
C MET A 157 14.33 3.14 11.94
N LYS A 158 13.48 2.25 12.42
CA LYS A 158 13.80 1.33 13.51
C LYS A 158 13.35 -0.07 13.15
N TYR A 159 14.24 -1.05 13.30
CA TYR A 159 13.95 -2.45 12.95
C TYR A 159 13.34 -2.59 11.54
N ALA A 160 13.89 -1.87 10.56
CA ALA A 160 13.51 -1.96 9.17
C ALA A 160 14.04 -3.27 8.58
N GLY A 161 13.15 -4.19 8.23
CA GLY A 161 13.49 -5.42 7.52
C GLY A 161 13.28 -5.24 6.01
N LEU A 162 14.25 -5.69 5.21
CA LEU A 162 14.29 -5.33 3.78
C LEU A 162 13.62 -6.34 2.84
N TYR A 163 13.39 -7.57 3.30
CA TYR A 163 12.94 -8.66 2.43
C TYR A 163 11.63 -9.29 2.93
N HIS A 164 11.06 -10.14 2.07
CA HIS A 164 9.99 -11.06 2.45
C HIS A 164 10.49 -12.14 3.44
N LEU A 165 9.60 -12.74 4.23
CA LEU A 165 10.00 -13.58 5.38
C LEU A 165 10.85 -14.80 4.99
N ASN A 166 10.46 -15.55 3.96
CA ASN A 166 11.23 -16.70 3.47
C ASN A 166 12.63 -16.35 2.95
N ALA A 167 12.94 -15.08 2.65
CA ALA A 167 14.29 -14.69 2.27
C ALA A 167 15.29 -14.87 3.44
N TYR A 168 14.84 -14.70 4.68
CA TYR A 168 15.65 -14.86 5.88
C TYR A 168 15.92 -16.33 6.24
N THR A 169 15.31 -17.31 5.55
CA THR A 169 15.56 -18.74 5.80
C THR A 169 16.63 -19.33 4.88
N TYR A 170 16.97 -18.67 3.75
CA TYR A 170 17.84 -19.25 2.71
C TYR A 170 19.24 -19.62 3.21
N ALA A 171 19.81 -18.80 4.08
CA ALA A 171 21.14 -19.06 4.65
C ALA A 171 21.15 -20.14 5.75
N ASP A 172 19.97 -20.62 6.18
CA ASP A 172 19.83 -21.51 7.33
C ASP A 172 20.02 -22.99 6.93
N PRO A 173 21.05 -23.68 7.47
CA PRO A 173 21.31 -25.09 7.15
C PRO A 173 20.20 -26.05 7.59
N THR A 174 19.36 -25.67 8.56
CA THR A 174 18.27 -26.52 9.03
C THR A 174 17.09 -26.52 8.06
N TRP A 175 16.92 -25.43 7.29
CA TRP A 175 15.89 -25.29 6.27
C TRP A 175 16.35 -25.88 4.93
N PHE A 176 17.61 -25.65 4.56
CA PHE A 176 18.17 -26.04 3.26
C PHE A 176 19.48 -26.81 3.44
N PRO A 177 19.46 -28.05 3.98
CA PRO A 177 20.67 -28.82 4.28
C PRO A 177 21.48 -29.18 3.03
N ASP A 178 20.83 -29.24 1.87
CA ASP A 178 21.38 -29.56 0.56
C ASP A 178 22.01 -28.37 -0.18
N MET A 179 21.82 -27.14 0.31
CA MET A 179 22.40 -25.94 -0.31
C MET A 179 23.94 -26.00 -0.33
N PRO A 180 24.60 -25.80 -1.49
CA PRO A 180 26.05 -25.70 -1.59
C PRO A 180 26.65 -24.63 -0.66
N ALA A 181 27.83 -24.90 -0.10
CA ALA A 181 28.44 -24.05 0.91
C ALA A 181 28.79 -22.63 0.40
N ASP A 182 29.23 -22.52 -0.85
CA ASP A 182 29.51 -21.26 -1.52
C ASP A 182 28.24 -20.43 -1.75
N LEU A 183 27.14 -21.07 -2.18
CA LEU A 183 25.85 -20.42 -2.31
C LEU A 183 25.28 -19.98 -0.95
N ARG A 184 25.43 -20.80 0.09
CA ARG A 184 25.02 -20.43 1.46
C ARG A 184 25.82 -19.24 1.98
N ALA A 185 27.14 -19.23 1.76
CA ALA A 185 28.00 -18.11 2.13
C ALA A 185 27.62 -16.81 1.39
N MET A 186 27.16 -16.91 0.14
CA MET A 186 26.60 -15.79 -0.60
C MET A 186 25.37 -15.23 0.12
N PHE A 187 24.37 -16.05 0.45
CA PHE A 187 23.17 -15.60 1.15
C PHE A 187 23.43 -15.01 2.53
N GLN A 188 24.36 -15.59 3.30
CA GLN A 188 24.81 -15.05 4.59
C GLN A 188 25.40 -13.65 4.45
N LYS A 189 26.10 -13.39 3.33
CA LYS A 189 26.71 -12.09 3.05
C LYS A 189 25.70 -11.04 2.57
N VAL A 190 24.79 -11.41 1.67
CA VAL A 190 23.90 -10.43 1.01
C VAL A 190 22.63 -10.14 1.79
N THR A 191 22.17 -11.07 2.63
CA THR A 191 20.92 -10.88 3.39
C THR A 191 21.19 -10.02 4.63
N LYS A 192 20.76 -8.76 4.57
CA LYS A 192 20.73 -7.85 5.72
C LYS A 192 19.63 -8.25 6.72
N GLY A 193 19.86 -8.05 8.00
CA GLY A 193 18.90 -8.22 9.08
C GLY A 193 18.07 -6.96 9.32
N ALA A 194 17.74 -6.69 10.58
CA ALA A 194 16.96 -5.53 10.97
C ALA A 194 17.82 -4.28 11.03
N LEU A 195 17.45 -3.25 10.28
CA LEU A 195 18.23 -2.01 10.19
C LEU A 195 17.57 -0.88 10.99
N SER A 196 18.39 -0.07 11.66
CA SER A 196 17.96 1.17 12.29
C SER A 196 18.87 2.32 11.90
N GLY A 197 18.34 3.52 11.85
CA GLY A 197 19.11 4.71 11.52
C GLY A 197 18.27 5.98 11.48
N LYS A 198 18.96 7.11 11.35
CA LYS A 198 18.35 8.43 11.19
C LYS A 198 18.62 8.98 9.80
N ALA A 199 17.79 9.92 9.34
CA ALA A 199 18.02 10.66 8.11
C ALA A 199 19.41 11.34 8.13
N GLY A 200 20.19 11.15 7.07
CA GLY A 200 21.54 11.70 6.92
C GLY A 200 22.60 11.09 7.86
N GLY A 201 22.25 10.09 8.67
CA GLY A 201 23.15 9.39 9.58
C GLY A 201 23.54 7.99 9.10
N PRO A 202 24.49 7.34 9.80
CA PRO A 202 24.83 5.95 9.53
C PRO A 202 23.65 5.03 9.85
N VAL A 203 23.62 3.89 9.14
CA VAL A 203 22.67 2.81 9.36
C VAL A 203 23.36 1.68 10.11
N THR A 204 22.71 1.18 11.15
CA THR A 204 23.19 0.07 11.97
C THR A 204 22.29 -1.14 11.74
N GLU A 205 22.91 -2.31 11.56
CA GLU A 205 22.21 -3.59 11.62
C GLU A 205 22.08 -4.00 13.10
N GLU A 206 20.87 -3.95 13.63
CA GLU A 206 20.56 -4.22 15.05
C GLU A 206 20.68 -5.70 15.37
N PHE A 207 20.38 -6.58 14.43
CA PHE A 207 20.53 -8.03 14.53
C PHE A 207 20.28 -8.68 13.17
N LYS A 208 20.84 -9.87 12.96
CA LYS A 208 20.45 -10.75 11.86
C LYS A 208 19.06 -11.34 12.10
N ILE A 209 18.37 -11.64 11.00
CA ILE A 209 17.07 -12.32 11.03
C ILE A 209 17.24 -13.72 10.45
N ASN A 210 16.64 -14.74 11.07
CA ASN A 210 16.66 -16.11 10.56
C ASN A 210 15.34 -16.88 10.81
N GLY A 211 15.25 -18.10 10.28
CA GLY A 211 14.08 -18.98 10.43
C GLY A 211 14.03 -19.81 11.72
N GLN A 212 14.61 -19.35 12.83
CA GLN A 212 14.67 -20.12 14.10
C GLN A 212 13.83 -19.47 15.22
N TYR A 213 13.53 -20.25 16.27
CA TYR A 213 13.00 -19.70 17.52
C TYR A 213 14.14 -19.22 18.43
N VAL A 214 14.85 -18.19 17.98
CA VAL A 214 15.92 -17.52 18.74
C VAL A 214 15.57 -16.05 18.95
N ASP A 215 15.79 -15.54 20.15
CA ASP A 215 15.60 -14.13 20.48
C ASP A 215 16.84 -13.63 21.23
N THR A 216 17.90 -13.37 20.48
CA THR A 216 19.18 -12.90 21.03
C THR A 216 19.62 -11.68 20.23
N PRO A 217 19.07 -10.49 20.52
CA PRO A 217 19.45 -9.26 19.81
C PRO A 217 20.91 -8.90 20.06
N THR A 218 21.45 -7.95 19.30
CA THR A 218 22.82 -7.46 19.52
C THR A 218 22.94 -6.83 20.90
N ILE A 219 23.93 -7.28 21.67
CA ILE A 219 24.25 -6.77 23.01
C ILE A 219 25.73 -6.42 23.03
N ASP A 220 26.06 -5.21 23.50
CA ASP A 220 27.44 -4.70 23.60
C ASP A 220 28.25 -4.81 22.30
N GLY A 221 27.59 -4.59 21.16
CA GLY A 221 28.20 -4.66 19.83
C GLY A 221 28.50 -6.08 19.32
N LYS A 222 28.09 -7.13 20.04
CA LYS A 222 28.16 -8.51 19.56
C LYS A 222 26.95 -8.83 18.72
N GLU A 223 27.20 -9.26 17.48
CA GLU A 223 26.15 -9.59 16.50
C GLU A 223 25.12 -10.56 17.09
N GLY A 224 23.87 -10.12 17.12
CA GLY A 224 22.73 -10.91 17.55
C GLY A 224 21.94 -11.52 16.40
N VAL A 225 21.10 -12.51 16.73
CA VAL A 225 20.14 -13.12 15.82
C VAL A 225 18.76 -13.12 16.48
N VAL A 226 17.78 -12.57 15.79
CA VAL A 226 16.36 -12.62 16.17
C VAL A 226 15.60 -13.35 15.07
N GLY A 227 14.88 -14.39 15.46
CA GLY A 227 14.11 -15.20 14.55
C GLY A 227 12.84 -14.52 14.06
N ILE A 228 12.35 -14.97 12.90
CA ILE A 228 11.01 -14.62 12.35
C ILE A 228 9.88 -14.66 13.41
N PRO A 229 9.83 -15.62 14.36
CA PRO A 229 8.80 -15.62 15.39
C PRO A 229 8.72 -14.35 16.22
N PHE A 230 9.85 -13.72 16.50
CA PHE A 230 9.97 -12.61 17.45
C PHE A 230 10.02 -11.23 16.78
N PHE A 231 10.32 -11.17 15.49
CA PHE A 231 10.60 -9.90 14.80
C PHE A 231 9.49 -8.85 14.97
N ASP A 232 8.22 -9.24 14.80
CA ASP A 232 7.10 -8.29 14.92
C ASP A 232 6.87 -7.78 16.35
N SER A 233 7.44 -8.42 17.38
CA SER A 233 7.48 -7.85 18.74
C SER A 233 8.40 -6.62 18.85
N TYR A 234 9.48 -6.59 18.07
CA TYR A 234 10.36 -5.42 17.96
C TYR A 234 9.70 -4.31 17.15
N VAL A 235 8.94 -4.66 16.10
CA VAL A 235 8.15 -3.71 15.32
C VAL A 235 7.09 -3.04 16.19
N GLU A 236 6.33 -3.83 16.95
CA GLU A 236 5.36 -3.35 17.93
C GLU A 236 6.02 -2.46 19.00
N LYS A 237 7.12 -2.93 19.60
CA LYS A 237 7.87 -2.18 20.61
C LYS A 237 8.31 -0.81 20.10
N ALA A 238 8.87 -0.75 18.90
CA ALA A 238 9.30 0.50 18.28
C ALA A 238 8.13 1.49 18.07
N ALA A 239 6.96 0.99 17.65
CA ALA A 239 5.78 1.82 17.50
C ALA A 239 5.27 2.36 18.85
N ILE A 240 5.26 1.54 19.89
CA ILE A 240 4.85 1.93 21.24
C ILE A 240 5.81 2.99 21.81
N GLU A 241 7.13 2.74 21.75
CA GLU A 241 8.16 3.67 22.21
C GLU A 241 8.09 5.01 21.46
N PHE A 242 7.82 4.96 20.16
CA PHE A 242 7.60 6.17 19.37
C PHE A 242 6.39 6.97 19.84
N LEU A 243 5.24 6.33 20.04
CA LEU A 243 4.02 7.01 20.51
C LEU A 243 4.22 7.62 21.90
N ASP A 244 4.89 6.92 22.81
CA ASP A 244 5.27 7.46 24.12
C ASP A 244 6.16 8.70 23.97
N ALA A 245 7.19 8.67 23.10
CA ALA A 245 8.06 9.82 22.85
C ALA A 245 7.31 11.00 22.18
N ALA A 246 6.45 10.73 21.21
CA ALA A 246 5.64 11.73 20.51
C ALA A 246 4.66 12.43 21.47
N SER A 247 4.12 11.71 22.47
CA SER A 247 3.24 12.30 23.48
C SER A 247 3.89 13.42 24.30
N GLN A 248 5.23 13.43 24.38
CA GLN A 248 6.00 14.47 25.08
C GLN A 248 6.16 15.75 24.24
N LYS A 249 5.76 15.71 22.97
CA LYS A 249 5.81 16.83 22.03
C LYS A 249 4.47 16.97 21.31
N PRO A 250 3.37 17.23 22.04
CA PRO A 250 2.03 17.14 21.49
C PRO A 250 1.81 18.08 20.30
N ASP A 251 2.56 19.18 20.18
CA ASP A 251 2.43 20.18 19.11
C ASP A 251 3.20 19.84 17.82
N GLU A 252 4.06 18.82 17.84
CA GLU A 252 4.77 18.31 16.67
C GLU A 252 3.91 17.23 15.99
N PRO A 253 3.38 17.45 14.77
CA PRO A 253 2.62 16.42 14.09
C PRO A 253 3.54 15.27 13.67
N PHE A 254 3.06 14.04 13.79
CA PHE A 254 3.84 12.87 13.38
C PHE A 254 3.20 12.06 12.26
N PHE A 255 4.05 11.38 11.51
CA PHE A 255 3.69 10.30 10.61
C PHE A 255 4.51 9.07 10.98
N ILE A 256 3.85 8.01 11.44
CA ILE A 256 4.48 6.72 11.66
C ILE A 256 3.88 5.68 10.71
N ASN A 257 4.76 4.90 10.08
CA ASN A 257 4.39 3.78 9.23
C ASN A 257 4.90 2.47 9.85
N VAL A 258 3.96 1.62 10.29
CA VAL A 258 4.20 0.35 10.98
C VAL A 258 3.88 -0.80 10.03
N ASN A 259 4.92 -1.49 9.58
CA ASN A 259 4.79 -2.55 8.59
C ASN A 259 5.08 -3.92 9.20
N PHE A 260 4.06 -4.63 9.66
CA PHE A 260 4.21 -5.98 10.17
C PHE A 260 4.65 -6.97 9.06
N MET A 261 5.39 -8.00 9.45
CA MET A 261 5.79 -9.10 8.57
C MET A 261 4.91 -10.34 8.72
N LYS A 262 4.14 -10.47 9.81
CA LYS A 262 3.21 -11.59 9.99
C LYS A 262 2.27 -11.74 8.82
N VAL A 263 1.84 -12.99 8.63
CA VAL A 263 0.93 -13.49 7.61
C VAL A 263 1.52 -13.64 6.20
N HIS A 264 2.83 -13.36 6.06
CA HIS A 264 3.66 -13.85 4.97
C HIS A 264 4.35 -15.18 5.34
N GLN A 265 4.55 -16.09 4.38
CA GLN A 265 5.24 -17.35 4.66
C GLN A 265 6.77 -17.19 4.87
N PRO A 266 7.41 -18.03 5.70
CA PRO A 266 6.78 -19.04 6.57
C PRO A 266 6.12 -18.38 7.79
N ASN A 267 4.87 -18.76 8.08
CA ASN A 267 4.26 -18.32 9.33
C ASN A 267 4.89 -19.06 10.50
N MET A 268 5.52 -18.29 11.37
CA MET A 268 6.05 -18.77 12.63
C MET A 268 5.49 -17.85 13.72
N PRO A 269 4.39 -18.24 14.38
CA PRO A 269 3.83 -17.43 15.46
C PRO A 269 4.82 -17.35 16.62
N ALA A 270 4.88 -16.20 17.30
CA ALA A 270 5.66 -16.08 18.53
C ALA A 270 5.19 -17.14 19.57
N PRO A 271 6.07 -17.60 20.48
CA PRO A 271 5.73 -18.66 21.43
C PRO A 271 4.42 -18.43 22.20
N GLU A 272 4.10 -17.19 22.54
CA GLU A 272 2.86 -16.83 23.23
C GLU A 272 1.58 -17.00 22.39
N PHE A 273 1.70 -17.04 21.06
CA PHE A 273 0.59 -17.18 20.10
C PHE A 273 0.48 -18.59 19.49
N GLN A 274 1.45 -19.48 19.73
CA GLN A 274 1.37 -20.86 19.27
C GLN A 274 0.10 -21.54 19.82
N LEU A 275 -0.68 -22.10 18.89
CA LEU A 275 -1.93 -22.80 19.13
C LEU A 275 -2.98 -21.92 19.86
N LYS A 276 -2.92 -20.60 19.72
CA LYS A 276 -3.89 -19.67 20.35
C LYS A 276 -5.10 -19.37 19.47
N SER A 277 -4.99 -19.49 18.16
CA SER A 277 -6.15 -19.46 17.28
C SER A 277 -7.08 -20.66 17.54
N LEU A 278 -8.33 -20.58 17.10
CA LEU A 278 -9.25 -21.72 17.17
C LEU A 278 -8.89 -22.79 16.14
N SER A 279 -8.36 -22.40 14.97
CA SER A 279 -7.94 -23.33 13.91
C SER A 279 -6.65 -24.10 14.23
N LYS A 280 -5.82 -23.58 15.16
CA LYS A 280 -4.53 -24.17 15.56
C LYS A 280 -3.51 -24.28 14.41
N SER A 281 -3.71 -23.53 13.33
CA SER A 281 -2.74 -23.44 12.23
C SER A 281 -1.75 -22.29 12.47
N LYS A 282 -0.52 -22.43 11.95
CA LYS A 282 0.51 -21.38 12.09
C LYS A 282 0.09 -20.05 11.46
N TYR A 283 -0.60 -20.10 10.31
CA TYR A 283 -1.18 -18.92 9.67
C TYR A 283 -2.17 -18.21 10.60
N ALA A 284 -3.17 -18.94 11.10
CA ALA A 284 -4.19 -18.38 11.98
C ALA A 284 -3.64 -17.88 13.32
N ASP A 285 -2.65 -18.58 13.90
CA ASP A 285 -1.95 -18.11 15.09
C ASP A 285 -1.21 -16.80 14.80
N SER A 286 -0.65 -16.64 13.60
CA SER A 286 0.01 -15.40 13.16
C SER A 286 -0.97 -14.27 12.88
N VAL A 287 -2.21 -14.57 12.45
CA VAL A 287 -3.30 -13.58 12.35
C VAL A 287 -3.73 -13.10 13.75
N VAL A 288 -3.88 -14.02 14.72
CA VAL A 288 -4.19 -13.66 16.12
C VAL A 288 -3.06 -12.84 16.74
N GLU A 289 -1.81 -13.16 16.43
CA GLU A 289 -0.64 -12.36 16.81
C GLU A 289 -0.71 -10.95 16.22
N LEU A 290 -0.93 -10.83 14.91
CA LEU A 290 -1.05 -9.56 14.20
C LEU A 290 -2.16 -8.68 14.82
N ASP A 291 -3.35 -9.24 15.02
CA ASP A 291 -4.47 -8.53 15.66
C ASP A 291 -4.09 -8.01 17.04
N THR A 292 -3.48 -8.86 17.87
CA THR A 292 -3.11 -8.52 19.26
C THR A 292 -2.09 -7.38 19.29
N ARG A 293 -1.08 -7.41 18.41
CA ARG A 293 -0.04 -6.37 18.35
C ARG A 293 -0.62 -5.04 17.83
N ILE A 294 -1.52 -5.07 16.85
CA ILE A 294 -2.27 -3.88 16.40
C ILE A 294 -3.11 -3.32 17.55
N GLY A 295 -3.81 -4.17 18.30
CA GLY A 295 -4.61 -3.78 19.46
C GLY A 295 -3.80 -3.00 20.50
N ARG A 296 -2.60 -3.49 20.84
CA ARG A 296 -1.71 -2.84 21.80
C ARG A 296 -1.15 -1.50 21.31
N ILE A 297 -0.84 -1.35 20.02
CA ILE A 297 -0.48 -0.05 19.44
C ILE A 297 -1.65 0.94 19.57
N MET A 298 -2.87 0.47 19.28
CA MET A 298 -4.07 1.29 19.39
C MET A 298 -4.43 1.65 20.84
N ASP A 299 -4.21 0.74 21.79
CA ASP A 299 -4.32 1.02 23.23
C ASP A 299 -3.32 2.10 23.64
N LYS A 300 -2.06 1.95 23.24
CA LYS A 300 -1.02 2.96 23.49
C LYS A 300 -1.42 4.33 22.92
N LEU A 301 -1.90 4.39 21.67
CA LEU A 301 -2.36 5.66 21.09
C LEU A 301 -3.48 6.32 21.94
N ARG A 302 -4.43 5.54 22.45
CA ARG A 302 -5.48 6.03 23.37
C ARG A 302 -4.91 6.49 24.71
N GLU A 303 -3.99 5.73 25.30
CA GLU A 303 -3.32 6.08 26.56
C GLU A 303 -2.61 7.44 26.49
N THR A 304 -2.00 7.76 25.34
CA THR A 304 -1.35 9.07 25.14
C THR A 304 -2.32 10.24 25.01
N GLY A 305 -3.62 9.99 24.80
CA GLY A 305 -4.63 11.02 24.55
C GLY A 305 -4.55 11.68 23.17
N MET A 306 -3.71 11.17 22.25
CA MET A 306 -3.52 11.72 20.91
C MET A 306 -4.50 11.16 19.87
N ASP A 307 -5.30 10.14 20.22
CA ASP A 307 -6.20 9.41 19.33
C ASP A 307 -7.17 10.33 18.55
N ARG A 308 -7.79 11.32 19.21
CA ARG A 308 -8.72 12.27 18.57
C ARG A 308 -8.05 13.17 17.53
N ASN A 309 -6.73 13.37 17.62
CA ASN A 309 -5.95 14.13 16.64
C ASN A 309 -5.18 13.21 15.67
N THR A 310 -5.47 11.90 15.64
CA THR A 310 -4.71 10.95 14.82
C THR A 310 -5.62 10.26 13.82
N LEU A 311 -5.28 10.39 12.53
CA LEU A 311 -5.82 9.52 11.49
C LEU A 311 -5.06 8.20 11.52
N VAL A 312 -5.76 7.12 11.84
CA VAL A 312 -5.25 5.76 11.75
C VAL A 312 -5.75 5.12 10.46
N PHE A 313 -4.86 4.49 9.71
CA PHE A 313 -5.21 3.74 8.51
C PHE A 313 -4.55 2.35 8.55
N TYR A 314 -5.33 1.30 8.34
CA TYR A 314 -4.87 -0.09 8.24
C TYR A 314 -5.16 -0.65 6.84
N THR A 315 -4.20 -1.35 6.23
CA THR A 315 -4.41 -2.18 5.03
C THR A 315 -3.29 -3.23 4.85
N THR A 316 -3.20 -3.85 3.67
CA THR A 316 -2.19 -4.83 3.27
C THR A 316 -1.70 -4.55 1.85
N ASP A 317 -0.51 -5.01 1.50
CA ASP A 317 0.21 -4.65 0.26
C ASP A 317 -0.25 -5.40 -1.01
N ASN A 318 -0.87 -6.56 -0.85
CA ASN A 318 -1.46 -7.37 -1.92
C ASN A 318 -2.53 -8.34 -1.34
N GLY A 319 -3.21 -9.06 -2.24
CA GLY A 319 -4.12 -10.15 -1.85
C GLY A 319 -3.41 -11.35 -1.22
N ALA A 320 -4.19 -12.29 -0.68
CA ALA A 320 -3.67 -13.50 -0.04
C ALA A 320 -2.76 -14.29 -0.97
N TRP A 321 -1.63 -14.80 -0.45
CA TRP A 321 -0.78 -15.74 -1.20
C TRP A 321 -1.27 -17.18 -1.02
N GLN A 322 -2.14 -17.65 -1.92
CA GLN A 322 -2.77 -18.96 -1.83
C GLN A 322 -1.91 -20.09 -2.40
N ASP A 323 -0.85 -19.76 -3.17
CA ASP A 323 0.06 -20.77 -3.74
C ASP A 323 0.84 -21.58 -2.69
N VAL A 324 0.82 -21.12 -1.44
CA VAL A 324 1.63 -21.65 -0.33
C VAL A 324 0.76 -22.36 0.72
N TYR A 325 -0.48 -22.71 0.35
CA TYR A 325 -1.37 -23.51 1.17
C TYR A 325 -0.67 -24.78 1.70
N PRO A 326 -0.86 -25.17 2.98
CA PRO A 326 -1.83 -24.64 3.96
C PRO A 326 -1.39 -23.38 4.70
N ASP A 327 -0.20 -22.83 4.43
CA ASP A 327 0.35 -21.68 5.14
C ASP A 327 -0.02 -20.34 4.48
N ALA A 328 -1.32 -20.15 4.25
CA ALA A 328 -1.85 -19.12 3.37
C ALA A 328 -3.12 -18.46 3.92
N GLY A 329 -3.32 -17.21 3.53
CA GLY A 329 -4.56 -16.47 3.73
C GLY A 329 -5.69 -16.87 2.80
N TYR A 330 -6.86 -16.29 3.04
CA TYR A 330 -8.06 -16.58 2.27
C TYR A 330 -8.63 -15.33 1.59
N THR A 331 -8.98 -15.47 0.32
CA THR A 331 -9.80 -14.50 -0.41
C THR A 331 -11.05 -15.19 -0.98
N PRO A 332 -12.24 -14.56 -0.89
CA PRO A 332 -13.44 -15.08 -1.52
C PRO A 332 -13.53 -14.74 -3.02
N PHE A 333 -12.58 -13.96 -3.53
CA PHE A 333 -12.52 -13.53 -4.92
C PHE A 333 -11.63 -14.45 -5.75
N ARG A 334 -11.76 -14.40 -7.07
CA ARG A 334 -10.95 -15.22 -7.99
C ARG A 334 -9.50 -14.76 -8.00
N GLY A 335 -8.58 -15.71 -8.14
CA GLY A 335 -7.13 -15.50 -8.20
C GLY A 335 -6.51 -15.14 -6.85
N THR A 336 -5.20 -14.95 -6.86
CA THR A 336 -4.37 -14.81 -5.67
C THR A 336 -3.27 -13.76 -5.88
N LYS A 337 -2.36 -13.56 -4.91
CA LYS A 337 -1.13 -12.78 -5.07
C LYS A 337 -0.43 -13.12 -6.39
N GLY A 338 0.11 -12.10 -7.07
CA GLY A 338 0.79 -12.19 -8.36
C GLY A 338 -0.14 -12.09 -9.57
N THR A 339 -1.46 -12.10 -9.35
CA THR A 339 -2.49 -12.07 -10.40
C THR A 339 -3.16 -10.69 -10.45
N LEU A 340 -3.75 -10.37 -11.60
CA LEU A 340 -4.57 -9.16 -11.82
C LEU A 340 -6.06 -9.36 -11.48
N ARG A 341 -6.40 -10.50 -10.89
CA ARG A 341 -7.76 -10.82 -10.46
C ARG A 341 -8.11 -10.11 -9.16
N GLU A 342 -9.40 -10.10 -8.83
CA GLU A 342 -9.89 -9.43 -7.63
C GLU A 342 -9.23 -9.99 -6.37
N GLY A 343 -8.97 -11.30 -6.30
CA GLY A 343 -8.33 -11.93 -5.14
C GLY A 343 -6.85 -11.59 -4.96
N GLY A 344 -6.17 -11.11 -6.00
CA GLY A 344 -4.79 -10.63 -5.93
C GLY A 344 -4.65 -9.15 -5.57
N ASN A 345 -5.70 -8.35 -5.74
CA ASN A 345 -5.61 -6.88 -5.63
C ASN A 345 -6.65 -6.25 -4.71
N ARG A 346 -7.85 -6.82 -4.54
CA ARG A 346 -8.85 -6.28 -3.63
C ARG A 346 -8.52 -6.75 -2.21
N VAL A 347 -8.26 -5.81 -1.32
CA VAL A 347 -7.69 -6.06 0.00
C VAL A 347 -8.51 -5.39 1.11
N PRO A 348 -8.42 -5.86 2.37
CA PRO A 348 -9.06 -5.18 3.48
C PRO A 348 -8.38 -3.82 3.75
N ALA A 349 -9.18 -2.81 4.09
CA ALA A 349 -8.70 -1.52 4.55
C ALA A 349 -9.65 -0.86 5.57
N ILE A 350 -9.12 -0.23 6.60
CA ILE A 350 -9.91 0.42 7.66
C ILE A 350 -9.29 1.77 8.02
N ALA A 351 -10.11 2.81 8.14
CA ALA A 351 -9.68 4.13 8.59
C ALA A 351 -10.42 4.54 9.87
N VAL A 352 -9.70 5.03 10.87
CA VAL A 352 -10.26 5.47 12.17
C VAL A 352 -9.75 6.86 12.49
N TRP A 353 -10.68 7.76 12.84
CA TRP A 353 -10.33 9.10 13.30
C TRP A 353 -11.47 9.64 14.21
N PRO A 354 -11.36 9.43 15.53
CA PRO A 354 -12.44 9.73 16.47
C PRO A 354 -12.93 11.18 16.38
N GLY A 355 -14.23 11.35 16.14
CA GLY A 355 -14.87 12.66 15.99
C GLY A 355 -14.71 13.32 14.62
N LYS A 356 -14.05 12.66 13.66
CA LYS A 356 -13.90 13.11 12.26
C LYS A 356 -14.46 12.11 11.26
N ILE A 357 -14.12 10.83 11.42
CA ILE A 357 -14.73 9.72 10.67
C ILE A 357 -15.94 9.23 11.47
N LYS A 358 -17.07 9.05 10.79
CA LYS A 358 -18.28 8.45 11.39
C LYS A 358 -18.00 6.97 11.70
N PRO A 359 -18.14 6.51 12.96
CA PRO A 359 -17.96 5.10 13.32
C PRO A 359 -18.93 4.16 12.59
N ASP A 360 -18.56 2.89 12.47
CA ASP A 360 -19.30 1.82 11.79
C ASP A 360 -19.78 2.21 10.37
N THR A 361 -18.92 2.89 9.62
CA THR A 361 -19.22 3.27 8.24
C THR A 361 -18.67 2.24 7.25
N LYS A 362 -19.45 1.94 6.21
CA LYS A 362 -19.04 1.05 5.11
C LYS A 362 -18.93 1.84 3.82
N ASN A 363 -17.77 1.80 3.18
CA ASN A 363 -17.51 2.45 1.90
C ASN A 363 -17.35 1.43 0.77
N HIS A 364 -17.92 1.76 -0.40
CA HIS A 364 -17.89 0.93 -1.61
C HIS A 364 -17.37 1.70 -2.83
N ASP A 365 -16.82 2.89 -2.64
CA ASP A 365 -16.22 3.65 -3.73
C ASP A 365 -14.92 2.95 -4.18
N VAL A 366 -14.52 3.16 -5.43
CA VAL A 366 -13.26 2.61 -5.94
C VAL A 366 -12.12 3.48 -5.43
N VAL A 367 -11.25 2.90 -4.60
CA VAL A 367 -10.08 3.55 -4.00
C VAL A 367 -8.96 2.52 -3.79
N GLY A 368 -7.76 2.93 -3.40
CA GLY A 368 -6.72 1.96 -3.06
C GLY A 368 -5.47 2.54 -2.42
N GLY A 369 -4.46 1.69 -2.21
CA GLY A 369 -3.24 2.03 -1.47
C GLY A 369 -2.50 3.23 -2.04
N LEU A 370 -2.54 3.43 -3.35
CA LEU A 370 -1.91 4.58 -4.00
C LEU A 370 -2.65 5.90 -3.74
N ASP A 371 -3.92 5.87 -3.31
CA ASP A 371 -4.70 7.06 -2.93
C ASP A 371 -4.27 7.63 -1.56
N LEU A 372 -3.48 6.88 -0.78
CA LEU A 372 -2.95 7.35 0.50
C LEU A 372 -2.07 8.59 0.34
N MET A 373 -1.35 8.73 -0.78
CA MET A 373 -0.49 9.89 -1.04
C MET A 373 -1.26 11.21 -1.08
N ALA A 374 -2.25 11.35 -1.95
CA ALA A 374 -3.08 12.54 -2.04
C ALA A 374 -3.89 12.75 -0.75
N THR A 375 -4.39 11.67 -0.15
CA THR A 375 -5.18 11.74 1.09
C THR A 375 -4.36 12.28 2.26
N PHE A 376 -3.18 11.71 2.51
CA PHE A 376 -2.33 12.15 3.63
C PHE A 376 -1.77 13.55 3.39
N ALA A 377 -1.42 13.89 2.15
CA ALA A 377 -1.00 15.24 1.79
C ALA A 377 -2.13 16.26 2.03
N SER A 378 -3.37 15.95 1.62
CA SER A 378 -4.56 16.78 1.82
C SER A 378 -4.85 17.00 3.31
N VAL A 379 -4.87 15.92 4.09
CA VAL A 379 -5.08 15.96 5.55
C VAL A 379 -3.98 16.75 6.27
N ALA A 380 -2.74 16.71 5.77
CA ALA A 380 -1.61 17.50 6.28
C ALA A 380 -1.59 18.96 5.81
N GLY A 381 -2.45 19.34 4.85
CA GLY A 381 -2.44 20.66 4.21
C GLY A 381 -1.18 20.90 3.36
N VAL A 382 -0.63 19.85 2.74
CA VAL A 382 0.58 19.89 1.91
C VAL A 382 0.22 19.63 0.45
N PRO A 383 0.57 20.52 -0.49
CA PRO A 383 0.36 20.25 -1.91
C PRO A 383 1.35 19.19 -2.42
N LEU A 384 0.85 18.27 -3.24
CA LEU A 384 1.70 17.35 -3.98
C LEU A 384 2.62 18.14 -4.94
N PRO A 385 3.90 17.72 -5.08
CA PRO A 385 4.86 18.40 -5.95
C PRO A 385 4.57 18.14 -7.43
N ASP A 386 4.90 19.09 -8.30
CA ASP A 386 4.79 18.97 -9.76
C ASP A 386 6.07 18.43 -10.43
N LYS A 387 7.16 18.38 -9.66
CA LYS A 387 8.45 17.80 -10.05
C LYS A 387 8.90 16.73 -9.07
N ASP A 388 9.66 15.77 -9.56
CA ASP A 388 10.36 14.76 -8.77
C ASP A 388 11.53 15.38 -7.98
N ARG A 389 12.21 14.60 -7.15
CA ARG A 389 13.34 15.09 -6.32
C ARG A 389 14.62 15.35 -7.14
N GLU A 390 14.58 15.15 -8.45
CA GLU A 390 15.63 15.48 -9.42
C GLU A 390 15.19 16.60 -10.40
N ASP A 391 14.14 17.35 -10.06
CA ASP A 391 13.59 18.48 -10.85
C ASP A 391 12.99 18.10 -12.22
N LYS A 392 12.60 16.83 -12.42
CA LYS A 392 11.88 16.39 -13.63
C LYS A 392 10.36 16.39 -13.39
N PRO A 393 9.52 16.67 -14.40
CA PRO A 393 8.07 16.60 -14.25
C PRO A 393 7.60 15.26 -13.67
N ILE A 394 6.69 15.30 -12.70
CA ILE A 394 6.10 14.10 -12.10
C ILE A 394 4.57 14.15 -12.16
N ILE A 395 3.96 12.98 -12.16
CA ILE A 395 2.51 12.78 -12.06
C ILE A 395 2.21 11.82 -10.91
N PHE A 396 1.16 12.08 -10.15
CA PHE A 396 0.62 11.16 -9.17
C PHE A 396 -0.64 10.51 -9.74
N ASP A 397 -0.79 9.20 -9.55
CA ASP A 397 -2.02 8.47 -9.91
C ASP A 397 -3.05 8.49 -8.78
N SER A 398 -2.70 9.15 -7.67
CA SER A 398 -3.39 9.24 -6.39
C SER A 398 -4.58 10.21 -6.40
N TYR A 399 -5.68 9.82 -5.78
CA TYR A 399 -6.88 10.64 -5.56
C TYR A 399 -7.10 10.88 -4.06
N ASP A 400 -7.60 12.06 -3.70
CA ASP A 400 -7.88 12.40 -2.30
C ASP A 400 -9.15 11.70 -1.78
N MET A 401 -9.01 10.85 -0.77
CA MET A 401 -10.12 10.17 -0.09
C MET A 401 -10.72 11.00 1.05
N SER A 402 -10.18 12.17 1.39
CA SER A 402 -10.68 13.01 2.48
C SER A 402 -12.18 13.34 2.38
N PRO A 403 -12.80 13.54 1.20
CA PRO A 403 -14.24 13.75 1.11
C PRO A 403 -15.05 12.53 1.57
N ILE A 404 -14.53 11.33 1.32
CA ILE A 404 -15.13 10.07 1.77
C ILE A 404 -15.00 9.96 3.29
N LEU A 405 -13.78 10.11 3.81
CA LEU A 405 -13.45 9.96 5.22
C LEU A 405 -14.26 10.92 6.10
N LEU A 406 -14.40 12.17 5.65
CA LEU A 406 -15.08 13.25 6.39
C LEU A 406 -16.58 13.34 6.09
N GLY A 407 -17.12 12.46 5.22
CA GLY A 407 -18.54 12.44 4.86
C GLY A 407 -19.01 13.69 4.11
N THR A 408 -18.10 14.39 3.41
CA THR A 408 -18.41 15.61 2.64
C THR A 408 -18.59 15.34 1.15
N GLY A 409 -18.25 14.16 0.65
CA GLY A 409 -18.39 13.81 -0.76
C GLY A 409 -18.12 12.34 -1.09
N LYS A 410 -17.96 12.08 -2.39
CA LYS A 410 -17.64 10.77 -2.98
C LYS A 410 -16.22 10.76 -3.54
N SER A 411 -15.67 9.57 -3.78
CA SER A 411 -14.43 9.43 -4.54
C SER A 411 -14.58 10.03 -5.95
N GLU A 412 -13.58 10.79 -6.39
CA GLU A 412 -13.49 11.21 -7.80
C GLU A 412 -12.95 10.08 -8.70
N ARG A 413 -12.33 9.05 -8.11
CA ARG A 413 -11.80 7.90 -8.84
C ARG A 413 -12.95 7.06 -9.41
N LYS A 414 -12.93 6.88 -10.73
CA LYS A 414 -13.81 5.96 -11.46
C LYS A 414 -13.08 4.72 -11.98
N SER A 415 -11.77 4.84 -12.18
CA SER A 415 -10.94 3.82 -12.83
C SER A 415 -9.89 3.24 -11.89
N TRP A 416 -9.62 1.95 -12.04
CA TRP A 416 -8.49 1.26 -11.43
C TRP A 416 -7.76 0.43 -12.48
N PHE A 417 -6.43 0.42 -12.42
CA PHE A 417 -5.57 -0.27 -13.39
C PHE A 417 -4.82 -1.39 -12.68
N PHE A 418 -4.89 -2.59 -13.25
CA PHE A 418 -4.23 -3.78 -12.73
C PHE A 418 -3.03 -4.08 -13.63
N PHE A 419 -1.86 -4.22 -13.02
CA PHE A 419 -0.62 -4.51 -13.73
C PHE A 419 -0.08 -5.87 -13.31
N THR A 420 0.71 -6.46 -14.19
CA THR A 420 1.63 -7.54 -13.83
C THR A 420 3.06 -7.13 -14.15
N GLU A 421 4.02 -7.89 -13.61
CA GLU A 421 5.43 -7.56 -13.40
C GLU A 421 6.15 -6.83 -14.55
N ASN A 422 5.88 -7.19 -15.80
CA ASN A 422 6.63 -6.68 -16.95
C ASN A 422 5.75 -6.04 -18.04
N GLU A 423 4.48 -5.77 -17.75
CA GLU A 423 3.56 -5.17 -18.71
C GLU A 423 3.51 -3.65 -18.55
N LEU A 424 3.82 -2.89 -19.59
CA LEU A 424 3.67 -1.43 -19.55
C LEU A 424 2.19 -1.00 -19.58
N SER A 425 1.38 -1.66 -20.40
CA SER A 425 -0.08 -1.49 -20.42
C SER A 425 -0.73 -2.30 -19.31
N PRO A 426 -1.85 -1.84 -18.72
CA PRO A 426 -2.56 -2.61 -17.71
C PRO A 426 -3.11 -3.92 -18.28
N GLY A 427 -2.86 -5.03 -17.57
CA GLY A 427 -3.41 -6.34 -17.88
C GLY A 427 -4.93 -6.44 -17.61
N ALA A 428 -5.45 -5.58 -16.73
CA ALA A 428 -6.89 -5.33 -16.60
C ALA A 428 -7.20 -3.87 -16.23
N ILE A 429 -8.43 -3.44 -16.52
CA ILE A 429 -8.94 -2.11 -16.19
C ILE A 429 -10.31 -2.29 -15.53
N ARG A 430 -10.53 -1.67 -14.37
CA ARG A 430 -11.86 -1.52 -13.75
C ARG A 430 -12.34 -0.09 -14.01
N TYR A 431 -13.58 0.07 -14.46
CA TYR A 431 -14.29 1.34 -14.51
C TYR A 431 -15.65 1.18 -13.79
N ASN A 432 -15.83 1.87 -12.67
CA ASN A 432 -16.93 1.68 -11.74
C ASN A 432 -17.11 0.20 -11.36
N ASN A 433 -18.20 -0.46 -11.77
CA ASN A 433 -18.46 -1.88 -11.49
C ASN A 433 -17.96 -2.83 -12.57
N TYR A 434 -17.56 -2.32 -13.75
CA TYR A 434 -17.11 -3.17 -14.84
C TYR A 434 -15.60 -3.38 -14.83
N LYS A 435 -15.15 -4.61 -15.05
CA LYS A 435 -13.73 -4.96 -15.19
C LYS A 435 -13.47 -5.63 -16.53
N PHE A 436 -12.45 -5.14 -17.24
CA PHE A 436 -11.94 -5.65 -18.52
C PHE A 436 -10.62 -6.35 -18.26
N ALA A 437 -10.50 -7.65 -18.55
CA ALA A 437 -9.29 -8.42 -18.33
C ALA A 437 -8.72 -8.93 -19.66
N PHE A 438 -7.45 -8.57 -19.94
CA PHE A 438 -6.71 -8.98 -21.13
C PHE A 438 -5.72 -10.10 -20.81
N ASN A 439 -4.92 -9.87 -19.79
CA ASN A 439 -4.05 -10.87 -19.23
C ASN A 439 -4.89 -11.75 -18.30
N ILE A 440 -4.81 -13.07 -18.50
CA ILE A 440 -5.52 -14.10 -17.73
C ILE A 440 -4.53 -15.10 -17.13
N ARG A 441 -3.27 -14.66 -16.94
CA ARG A 441 -2.25 -15.37 -16.17
C ARG A 441 -2.71 -15.50 -14.74
N GLY A 442 -2.48 -16.68 -14.17
CA GLY A 442 -2.66 -16.87 -12.74
C GLY A 442 -4.11 -17.10 -12.32
N ASP A 443 -4.97 -17.59 -13.23
CA ASP A 443 -6.34 -17.97 -12.89
C ASP A 443 -6.44 -19.19 -11.96
N ASP A 444 -5.35 -19.64 -11.33
CA ASP A 444 -5.29 -20.88 -10.54
C ASP A 444 -5.84 -22.08 -11.34
N GLY A 445 -5.50 -22.13 -12.63
CA GLY A 445 -6.03 -23.13 -13.56
C GLY A 445 -7.53 -23.03 -13.87
N GLN A 446 -8.24 -22.02 -13.36
CA GLN A 446 -9.69 -21.89 -13.55
C GLN A 446 -10.03 -21.43 -14.96
N GLU A 447 -10.82 -22.23 -15.68
CA GLU A 447 -11.64 -21.71 -16.76
C GLU A 447 -12.73 -20.78 -16.18
N THR A 448 -13.26 -19.89 -17.02
CA THR A 448 -14.36 -19.00 -16.62
C THR A 448 -15.56 -19.87 -16.22
N GLY A 449 -16.03 -19.71 -14.98
CA GLY A 449 -17.09 -20.54 -14.36
C GLY A 449 -16.58 -21.65 -13.42
N GLY A 450 -15.26 -21.86 -13.32
CA GLY A 450 -14.65 -22.79 -12.36
C GLY A 450 -14.78 -22.34 -10.89
N LEU A 451 -14.75 -23.30 -9.97
CA LEU A 451 -14.93 -23.09 -8.52
C LEU A 451 -13.74 -23.54 -7.66
N ALA A 452 -12.72 -24.18 -8.24
CA ALA A 452 -11.73 -24.95 -7.48
C ALA A 452 -10.30 -24.50 -7.78
N VAL A 453 -9.76 -23.59 -6.98
CA VAL A 453 -8.39 -23.06 -7.11
C VAL A 453 -7.33 -24.17 -7.22
N ASP A 454 -6.46 -24.11 -8.24
CA ASP A 454 -5.18 -24.83 -8.26
C ASP A 454 -4.10 -23.91 -7.70
N SER A 455 -3.71 -24.16 -6.45
CA SER A 455 -2.68 -23.42 -5.73
C SER A 455 -1.27 -23.55 -6.33
N ASN A 456 -1.08 -24.21 -7.48
CA ASN A 456 0.21 -24.25 -8.16
C ASN A 456 0.28 -23.29 -9.36
N LEU A 457 -0.85 -22.68 -9.73
CA LEU A 457 -0.98 -21.94 -10.99
C LEU A 457 -1.27 -20.45 -10.80
N GLY A 458 -1.22 -19.92 -9.59
CA GLY A 458 -1.41 -18.49 -9.29
C GLY A 458 -0.26 -17.64 -9.81
N TRP A 459 0.64 -17.18 -8.94
CA TRP A 459 1.79 -16.38 -9.39
C TRP A 459 2.69 -17.14 -10.40
N LYS A 460 2.74 -18.47 -10.31
CA LYS A 460 3.56 -19.36 -11.14
C LYS A 460 2.91 -19.78 -12.47
N GLY A 461 1.69 -19.34 -12.74
CA GLY A 461 0.94 -19.73 -13.94
C GLY A 461 1.59 -19.26 -15.24
N ALA A 462 1.31 -19.97 -16.33
CA ALA A 462 1.76 -19.57 -17.67
C ALA A 462 1.17 -18.22 -18.08
N GLU A 463 1.96 -17.40 -18.77
CA GLU A 463 1.44 -16.20 -19.42
C GLU A 463 0.35 -16.58 -20.43
N LYS A 464 -0.85 -16.02 -20.23
CA LYS A 464 -2.01 -16.31 -21.04
C LYS A 464 -2.78 -15.02 -21.25
N TYR A 465 -3.15 -14.75 -22.49
CA TYR A 465 -3.91 -13.57 -22.87
C TYR A 465 -5.17 -13.99 -23.63
N VAL A 466 -6.19 -13.15 -23.56
CA VAL A 466 -7.30 -13.20 -24.51
C VAL A 466 -6.81 -12.93 -25.94
N ALA A 467 -7.53 -13.45 -26.93
CA ALA A 467 -7.07 -13.37 -28.33
C ALA A 467 -7.15 -11.95 -28.93
N THR A 468 -8.24 -11.23 -28.70
CA THR A 468 -8.48 -9.93 -29.38
C THR A 468 -9.33 -8.98 -28.53
N VAL A 469 -10.26 -9.49 -27.73
CA VAL A 469 -11.18 -8.71 -26.89
C VAL A 469 -11.04 -9.13 -25.43
N PRO A 470 -11.16 -8.21 -24.47
CA PRO A 470 -11.05 -8.54 -23.05
C PRO A 470 -12.24 -9.38 -22.59
N GLN A 471 -12.03 -10.19 -21.55
CA GLN A 471 -13.15 -10.66 -20.75
C GLN A 471 -13.77 -9.48 -20.01
N VAL A 472 -15.09 -9.45 -19.89
CA VAL A 472 -15.80 -8.39 -19.16
C VAL A 472 -16.57 -8.98 -18.00
N PHE A 473 -16.44 -8.38 -16.82
CA PHE A 473 -17.15 -8.78 -15.61
C PHE A 473 -17.90 -7.60 -15.01
N ASP A 474 -19.12 -7.83 -14.53
CA ASP A 474 -19.85 -6.90 -13.68
C ASP A 474 -19.61 -7.28 -12.22
N LEU A 475 -18.68 -6.60 -11.55
CA LEU A 475 -18.23 -6.92 -10.19
C LEU A 475 -19.31 -6.76 -9.11
N TRP A 476 -20.45 -6.12 -9.42
CA TRP A 476 -21.58 -6.07 -8.50
C TRP A 476 -22.43 -7.34 -8.57
N GLN A 477 -22.58 -7.92 -9.76
CA GLN A 477 -23.32 -9.18 -9.94
C GLN A 477 -22.42 -10.40 -9.74
N ASP A 478 -21.15 -10.26 -10.10
CA ASP A 478 -20.16 -11.33 -10.14
C ASP A 478 -18.81 -10.83 -9.61
N PRO A 479 -18.68 -10.63 -8.29
CA PRO A 479 -17.42 -10.21 -7.67
C PRO A 479 -16.30 -11.25 -7.79
N GLN A 480 -16.62 -12.46 -8.24
CA GLN A 480 -15.66 -13.55 -8.43
C GLN A 480 -15.22 -13.73 -9.87
N GLU A 481 -15.63 -12.86 -10.80
CA GLU A 481 -15.18 -12.92 -12.19
C GLU A 481 -15.43 -14.31 -12.83
N ARG A 482 -16.58 -14.92 -12.52
CA ARG A 482 -17.01 -16.25 -12.99
C ARG A 482 -17.70 -16.21 -14.34
N TYR A 483 -18.38 -15.12 -14.69
CA TYR A 483 -19.22 -15.03 -15.87
C TYR A 483 -18.75 -13.87 -16.75
N ASP A 484 -17.98 -14.20 -17.79
CA ASP A 484 -17.63 -13.24 -18.84
C ASP A 484 -18.92 -12.82 -19.55
N ILE A 485 -19.22 -11.52 -19.61
CA ILE A 485 -20.44 -10.97 -20.22
C ILE A 485 -20.19 -10.28 -21.58
N PHE A 486 -19.01 -10.49 -22.17
CA PHE A 486 -18.69 -9.96 -23.49
C PHE A 486 -19.30 -10.82 -24.61
N MET A 487 -20.22 -10.25 -25.40
CA MET A 487 -20.83 -10.89 -26.59
C MET A 487 -21.49 -12.27 -26.37
N ASN A 488 -21.88 -12.62 -25.14
CA ASN A 488 -22.40 -13.97 -24.85
C ASN A 488 -23.91 -14.06 -24.62
N ASN A 489 -24.64 -12.92 -24.60
CA ASN A 489 -26.10 -12.89 -24.45
C ASN A 489 -26.72 -11.60 -25.04
N PHE A 490 -28.05 -11.50 -25.06
CA PHE A 490 -28.77 -10.35 -25.64
C PHE A 490 -28.72 -9.07 -24.75
N THR A 491 -28.24 -9.20 -23.51
CA THR A 491 -27.95 -8.11 -22.57
C THR A 491 -26.44 -7.99 -22.33
N GLU A 492 -25.63 -8.17 -23.35
CA GLU A 492 -24.17 -8.08 -23.25
C GLU A 492 -23.69 -6.63 -23.00
N ARG A 493 -22.38 -6.43 -22.82
CA ARG A 493 -21.77 -5.15 -22.38
C ARG A 493 -20.64 -4.63 -23.29
N THR A 494 -20.59 -5.00 -24.57
CA THR A 494 -19.57 -4.53 -25.55
C THR A 494 -19.51 -3.02 -25.68
N TRP A 495 -20.63 -2.33 -25.47
CA TRP A 495 -20.69 -0.86 -25.47
C TRP A 495 -19.74 -0.23 -24.44
N MET A 496 -19.36 -0.95 -23.38
CA MET A 496 -18.33 -0.51 -22.44
C MET A 496 -16.91 -0.54 -23.02
N GLY A 497 -16.68 -1.20 -24.16
CA GLY A 497 -15.40 -1.21 -24.86
C GLY A 497 -14.91 0.17 -25.26
N VAL A 498 -15.82 1.13 -25.49
CA VAL A 498 -15.48 2.54 -25.75
C VAL A 498 -14.79 3.16 -24.53
N VAL A 499 -15.37 2.97 -23.34
CA VAL A 499 -14.81 3.49 -22.08
C VAL A 499 -13.45 2.85 -21.80
N MET A 500 -13.33 1.53 -21.99
CA MET A 500 -12.06 0.82 -21.84
C MET A 500 -10.98 1.37 -22.78
N GLY A 501 -11.31 1.58 -24.05
CA GLY A 501 -10.38 2.16 -25.03
C GLY A 501 -9.93 3.58 -24.66
N GLU A 502 -10.84 4.41 -24.13
CA GLU A 502 -10.50 5.75 -23.64
C GLU A 502 -9.60 5.71 -22.40
N GLU A 503 -9.90 4.87 -21.40
CA GLU A 503 -9.07 4.75 -20.19
C GLU A 503 -7.67 4.23 -20.52
N LEU A 504 -7.56 3.23 -21.40
CA LEU A 504 -6.28 2.74 -21.89
C LEU A 504 -5.51 3.84 -22.64
N LYS A 505 -6.18 4.59 -23.53
CA LYS A 505 -5.55 5.70 -24.25
C LYS A 505 -5.05 6.79 -23.29
N LYS A 506 -5.82 7.14 -22.25
CA LYS A 506 -5.44 8.15 -21.25
C LYS A 506 -4.15 7.75 -20.55
N ILE A 507 -4.11 6.56 -19.94
CA ILE A 507 -2.92 6.12 -19.19
C ILE A 507 -1.68 6.00 -20.09
N MET A 508 -1.83 5.43 -21.29
CA MET A 508 -0.70 5.29 -22.22
C MET A 508 -0.16 6.64 -22.70
N ALA A 509 -1.02 7.63 -22.92
CA ALA A 509 -0.59 8.98 -23.25
C ALA A 509 0.23 9.62 -22.12
N THR A 510 -0.07 9.30 -20.86
CA THR A 510 0.72 9.82 -19.72
C THR A 510 2.15 9.31 -19.72
N TYR A 511 2.43 8.09 -20.20
CA TYR A 511 3.80 7.56 -20.25
C TYR A 511 4.68 8.27 -21.28
N VAL A 512 4.10 8.96 -22.27
CA VAL A 512 4.86 9.81 -23.20
C VAL A 512 5.30 11.10 -22.51
N GLN A 513 4.41 11.69 -21.70
CA GLN A 513 4.68 12.94 -20.97
C GLN A 513 5.54 12.71 -19.73
N TYR A 514 5.32 11.58 -19.05
CA TYR A 514 5.98 11.17 -17.81
C TYR A 514 6.52 9.74 -17.97
N PRO A 515 7.68 9.57 -18.64
CA PRO A 515 8.25 8.27 -18.89
C PRO A 515 8.46 7.45 -17.61
N PRO A 516 8.12 6.14 -17.62
CA PRO A 516 8.47 5.22 -16.56
C PRO A 516 9.97 5.21 -16.27
N ARG A 517 10.32 5.02 -14.99
CA ARG A 517 11.70 4.74 -14.60
C ARG A 517 12.09 3.33 -15.03
N LYS A 518 13.40 3.09 -15.07
CA LYS A 518 13.95 1.76 -15.35
C LYS A 518 13.42 0.75 -14.32
N PRO A 519 13.15 -0.50 -14.72
CA PRO A 519 12.86 -1.57 -13.78
C PRO A 519 13.93 -1.66 -12.68
N GLN A 520 13.49 -1.87 -11.44
CA GLN A 520 14.34 -1.91 -10.24
C GLN A 520 14.59 -3.32 -9.73
N SER A 521 14.00 -4.32 -10.38
CA SER A 521 14.09 -5.74 -10.04
C SER A 521 14.35 -6.55 -11.31
N LEU A 522 15.08 -7.65 -11.18
CA LEU A 522 15.30 -8.56 -12.31
C LEU A 522 14.07 -9.45 -12.51
N THR A 523 13.62 -9.61 -13.75
CA THR A 523 12.53 -10.54 -14.10
C THR A 523 12.83 -11.30 -15.38
N TYR A 524 12.49 -12.58 -15.44
CA TYR A 524 12.64 -13.31 -16.70
C TYR A 524 11.55 -12.89 -17.69
N THR A 525 11.93 -12.17 -18.75
CA THR A 525 11.00 -11.62 -19.75
C THR A 525 10.77 -12.56 -20.94
N GLY A 526 11.13 -13.84 -20.80
CA GLY A 526 11.18 -14.77 -21.94
C GLY A 526 12.48 -14.68 -22.75
N PRO A 527 12.68 -15.60 -23.70
CA PRO A 527 13.91 -15.67 -24.49
C PRO A 527 13.97 -14.53 -25.52
N ILE A 528 15.11 -13.83 -25.60
CA ILE A 528 15.44 -13.02 -26.77
C ILE A 528 15.82 -13.99 -27.90
N THR A 529 14.98 -14.10 -28.92
CA THR A 529 15.30 -14.96 -30.08
C THR A 529 16.47 -14.38 -30.87
N LEU A 530 17.26 -15.26 -31.53
CA LEU A 530 18.39 -14.84 -32.37
C LEU A 530 17.98 -13.77 -33.39
N SER A 531 16.85 -13.96 -34.06
CA SER A 531 16.34 -12.99 -35.05
C SER A 531 15.98 -11.64 -34.42
N ASN A 532 15.48 -11.62 -33.17
CA ASN A 532 15.21 -10.35 -32.48
C ASN A 532 16.50 -9.66 -32.06
N TYR A 533 17.49 -10.43 -31.59
CA TYR A 533 18.82 -9.90 -31.31
C TYR A 533 19.47 -9.29 -32.56
N GLU A 534 19.46 -10.00 -33.69
CA GLU A 534 20.01 -9.52 -34.97
C GLU A 534 19.29 -8.24 -35.45
N LYS A 535 17.96 -8.19 -35.37
CA LYS A 535 17.19 -6.98 -35.71
C LYS A 535 17.57 -5.80 -34.82
N PHE A 536 17.67 -6.01 -33.50
CA PHE A 536 18.04 -4.94 -32.58
C PHE A 536 19.48 -4.49 -32.80
N GLN A 537 20.39 -5.43 -33.04
CA GLN A 537 21.79 -5.17 -33.39
C GLN A 537 21.88 -4.32 -34.66
N TRP A 538 21.12 -4.66 -35.71
CA TRP A 538 21.07 -3.90 -36.96
C TRP A 538 20.52 -2.48 -36.76
N VAL A 539 19.45 -2.31 -35.97
CA VAL A 539 18.90 -0.98 -35.62
C VAL A 539 19.94 -0.15 -34.87
N ARG A 540 20.58 -0.75 -33.85
CA ARG A 540 21.65 -0.11 -33.07
C ARG A 540 22.80 0.35 -33.95
N ASP A 541 23.29 -0.51 -34.83
CA ASP A 541 24.41 -0.20 -35.72
C ASP A 541 24.04 0.83 -36.78
N SER A 542 22.77 0.86 -37.20
CA SER A 542 22.26 1.88 -38.12
C SER A 542 22.18 3.25 -37.43
N LEU A 543 21.61 3.31 -36.23
CA LEU A 543 21.51 4.54 -35.44
C LEU A 543 22.88 5.06 -34.99
N ALA A 544 23.84 4.17 -34.72
CA ALA A 544 25.21 4.56 -34.39
C ALA A 544 25.90 5.31 -35.54
N LYS A 545 25.54 5.02 -36.80
CA LYS A 545 26.04 5.77 -37.98
C LYS A 545 25.51 7.21 -38.01
N ASP A 546 24.32 7.42 -37.46
CA ASP A 546 23.69 8.74 -37.32
C ASP A 546 24.07 9.44 -36.00
N GLY A 547 25.08 8.92 -35.29
CA GLY A 547 25.57 9.47 -34.02
C GLY A 547 24.70 9.13 -32.80
N VAL A 548 23.72 8.23 -32.94
CA VAL A 548 22.83 7.81 -31.86
C VAL A 548 23.30 6.49 -31.27
N THR A 549 23.78 6.53 -30.02
CA THR A 549 24.23 5.33 -29.30
C THR A 549 23.09 4.76 -28.46
N ILE A 550 22.70 3.51 -28.76
CA ILE A 550 21.76 2.73 -27.94
C ILE A 550 22.50 1.55 -27.32
N THR A 551 22.33 1.32 -26.02
CA THR A 551 22.90 0.15 -25.32
C THR A 551 22.11 -1.12 -25.66
N LEU A 552 22.78 -2.26 -25.75
CA LEU A 552 22.08 -3.55 -25.87
C LEU A 552 21.28 -3.80 -24.59
N PRO A 553 20.01 -4.25 -24.68
CA PRO A 553 19.34 -4.82 -23.53
C PRO A 553 20.09 -6.11 -23.17
N THR A 554 20.70 -6.15 -22.00
CA THR A 554 21.50 -7.30 -21.52
C THR A 554 20.64 -8.51 -21.11
N GLY A 555 19.34 -8.50 -21.40
CA GLY A 555 18.39 -9.45 -20.83
C GLY A 555 18.24 -9.15 -19.35
N ASN A 556 17.65 -7.98 -19.06
CA ASN A 556 17.89 -7.17 -17.87
C ASN A 556 19.31 -6.63 -17.73
#